data_AF-A0A5A7MBQ1-F1
#
_entry.id   AF-A0A5A7MBQ1-F1
#
_cell.length_a   1.000
_cell.length_b   1.000
_cell.length_c   1.000
_cell.angle_alpha   90.00
_cell.angle_beta   90.00
_cell.angle_gamma   90.00
#
_symmetry.space_group_name_H-M   'P 1'
#
loop_
_entity.id
_entity.type
_entity.pdbx_description
1 polymer ?
#
loop_
_entity_poly.entity_id
_entity_poly.type
_entity_poly.pdbx_seq_one_letter_code
_entity_poly.pdbx_strand_id
1 'polypeptide(L)'
;MCEFCTSWPYKSNEEFSPSGSNNLEMLEKWMLSVSKAALEISDGEIWSSDSGENSMMSIYQVFSQLRTLVNIPKEIESIFTNAGEKWTIKKKIFPNAVKEELHRVSKYSSFGEIFFLYKKFQPLSPRMSKYILHLKKAQEIIENKHGVCQCSLILIKAGWSYRWIEISPGDRPYYGLFCPYEKIINDLELDWGRYDVALSRQRAFNLECYLHASAAIIKDAEIFNKVSTTHYIWNEESVLTELFNAMAGCEIDEYFRNSKAWLTLIDDGKLTARTEDHIHCVRLLESEDGLVLIYWNSG
;
A
#
# COMPACT_ATOMS: atom_id res chain seq x y z
N MET A 1 12.07 -16.08 -60.36
CA MET A 1 12.93 -16.38 -59.19
C MET A 1 12.64 -15.29 -58.17
N CYS A 2 11.93 -15.61 -57.10
CA CYS A 2 11.72 -14.68 -55.98
C CYS A 2 12.80 -14.95 -54.94
N GLU A 3 13.70 -13.99 -54.76
CA GLU A 3 14.69 -13.97 -53.69
C GLU A 3 13.95 -13.72 -52.37
N PHE A 4 14.03 -14.68 -51.45
CA PHE A 4 13.43 -14.56 -50.13
C PHE A 4 14.26 -13.61 -49.26
N CYS A 5 13.59 -12.66 -48.60
CA CYS A 5 14.16 -11.73 -47.64
C CYS A 5 14.81 -12.48 -46.47
N THR A 6 16.12 -12.27 -46.26
CA THR A 6 16.93 -12.92 -45.21
C THR A 6 16.55 -12.51 -43.78
N SER A 7 15.74 -11.47 -43.61
CA SER A 7 15.30 -10.96 -42.31
C SER A 7 13.94 -11.50 -41.86
N TRP A 8 13.24 -12.27 -42.70
CA TRP A 8 12.04 -12.96 -42.24
C TRP A 8 12.48 -14.15 -41.39
N PRO A 9 11.89 -14.38 -40.20
CA PRO A 9 12.25 -15.55 -39.40
C PRO A 9 12.06 -16.78 -40.27
N TYR A 10 13.18 -17.43 -40.58
CA TYR A 10 13.20 -18.72 -41.26
C TYR A 10 12.22 -19.61 -40.49
N LYS A 11 11.23 -20.17 -41.20
CA LYS A 11 10.54 -21.36 -40.72
C LYS A 11 11.64 -22.35 -40.35
N SER A 12 11.95 -22.50 -39.06
CA SER A 12 12.64 -23.72 -38.65
C SER A 12 11.74 -24.86 -39.13
N ASN A 13 12.31 -25.84 -39.82
CA ASN A 13 11.60 -27.08 -40.15
C ASN A 13 11.37 -27.93 -38.89
N GLU A 14 11.57 -27.36 -37.69
CA GLU A 14 10.97 -27.86 -36.48
C GLU A 14 9.47 -27.61 -36.61
N GLU A 15 8.74 -28.67 -37.00
CA GLU A 15 7.31 -28.73 -36.82
C GLU A 15 6.99 -28.19 -35.42
N PHE A 16 5.98 -27.31 -35.32
CA PHE A 16 5.48 -26.81 -34.05
C PHE A 16 5.07 -28.02 -33.22
N SER A 17 5.99 -28.51 -32.39
CA SER A 17 5.90 -29.85 -31.87
C SER A 17 4.74 -29.87 -30.86
N PRO A 18 3.72 -30.74 -31.04
CA PRO A 18 2.56 -30.78 -30.16
C PRO A 18 2.91 -31.15 -28.72
N SER A 19 4.18 -31.50 -28.41
CA SER A 19 4.69 -31.54 -27.04
C SER A 19 4.51 -30.24 -26.26
N GLY A 20 4.36 -29.09 -26.94
CA GLY A 20 3.99 -27.81 -26.33
C GLY A 20 2.49 -27.61 -26.06
N SER A 21 1.60 -28.46 -26.62
CA SER A 21 0.15 -28.33 -26.41
C SER A 21 -0.23 -28.57 -24.95
N ASN A 22 0.45 -29.49 -24.28
CA ASN A 22 0.23 -29.77 -22.85
C ASN A 22 0.59 -28.56 -21.96
N ASN A 23 1.64 -27.81 -22.31
CA ASN A 23 2.01 -26.59 -21.58
C ASN A 23 1.00 -25.47 -21.80
N LEU A 24 0.47 -25.33 -23.03
CA LEU A 24 -0.59 -24.37 -23.34
C LEU A 24 -1.90 -24.73 -22.62
N GLU A 25 -2.29 -26.00 -22.60
CA GLU A 25 -3.45 -26.48 -21.84
C GLU A 25 -3.28 -26.27 -20.32
N MET A 26 -2.07 -26.50 -19.78
CA MET A 26 -1.77 -26.24 -18.36
C MET A 26 -1.81 -24.75 -18.04
N LEU A 27 -1.29 -23.90 -18.93
CA LEU A 27 -1.34 -22.45 -18.81
C LEU A 27 -2.79 -21.95 -18.84
N GLU A 28 -3.59 -22.44 -19.79
CA GLU A 28 -5.02 -22.13 -19.89
C GLU A 28 -5.76 -22.52 -18.60
N LYS A 29 -5.58 -23.75 -18.12
CA LYS A 29 -6.19 -24.24 -16.87
C LYS A 29 -5.77 -23.41 -15.65
N TRP A 30 -4.50 -23.05 -15.55
CA TRP A 30 -4.00 -22.19 -14.48
C TRP A 30 -4.60 -20.78 -14.57
N MET A 31 -4.65 -20.17 -15.76
CA MET A 31 -5.28 -18.86 -15.96
C MET A 31 -6.76 -18.88 -15.57
N LEU A 32 -7.52 -19.90 -15.98
CA LEU A 32 -8.93 -20.05 -15.58
C LEU A 32 -9.08 -20.13 -14.05
N SER A 33 -8.20 -20.89 -13.39
CA SER A 33 -8.21 -21.06 -11.94
C SER A 33 -7.87 -19.75 -11.22
N VAL A 34 -6.85 -19.03 -11.69
CA VAL A 34 -6.43 -17.73 -11.16
C VAL A 34 -7.51 -16.67 -11.39
N SER A 35 -8.12 -16.62 -12.57
CA SER A 35 -9.22 -15.70 -12.86
C SER A 35 -10.41 -15.96 -11.94
N LYS A 36 -10.75 -17.22 -11.68
CA LYS A 36 -11.80 -17.58 -10.73
C LYS A 36 -11.46 -17.09 -9.32
N ALA A 37 -10.25 -17.37 -8.83
CA ALA A 37 -9.81 -16.92 -7.51
C ALA A 37 -9.76 -15.39 -7.38
N ALA A 38 -9.37 -14.69 -8.44
CA ALA A 38 -9.37 -13.23 -8.49
C ALA A 38 -10.79 -12.65 -8.48
N LEU A 39 -11.74 -13.28 -9.19
CA LEU A 39 -13.15 -12.91 -9.15
C LEU A 39 -13.75 -13.12 -7.75
N GLU A 40 -13.46 -14.24 -7.09
CA GLU A 40 -13.92 -14.49 -5.71
C GLU A 40 -13.41 -13.41 -4.72
N ILE A 41 -12.18 -12.93 -4.90
CA ILE A 41 -11.64 -11.81 -4.14
C ILE A 41 -12.37 -10.51 -4.49
N SER A 42 -12.57 -10.24 -5.78
CA SER A 42 -13.24 -9.01 -6.24
C SER A 42 -14.69 -8.92 -5.78
N ASP A 43 -15.42 -10.04 -5.82
CA ASP A 43 -16.85 -10.10 -5.47
C ASP A 43 -17.09 -9.84 -3.98
N GLY A 44 -16.14 -10.23 -3.13
CA GLY A 44 -16.18 -9.97 -1.69
C GLY A 44 -15.51 -8.66 -1.27
N GLU A 45 -14.92 -7.88 -2.18
CA GLU A 45 -14.12 -6.72 -1.79
C GLU A 45 -14.98 -5.58 -1.25
N ILE A 46 -14.72 -5.18 0.00
CA ILE A 46 -15.35 -4.01 0.62
C ILE A 46 -14.41 -2.80 0.68
N TRP A 47 -13.09 -3.04 0.59
CA TRP A 47 -12.08 -2.00 0.57
C TRP A 47 -10.73 -2.52 0.07
N SER A 48 -9.95 -1.64 -0.56
CA SER A 48 -8.54 -1.87 -0.90
C SER A 48 -7.69 -0.64 -0.60
N SER A 49 -6.42 -0.87 -0.26
CA SER A 49 -5.44 0.19 0.00
C SER A 49 -5.16 0.99 -1.27
N ASP A 50 -5.11 2.31 -1.14
CA ASP A 50 -4.85 3.28 -2.21
C ASP A 50 -5.89 3.33 -3.33
N SER A 51 -7.11 3.73 -2.97
CA SER A 51 -8.23 4.03 -3.87
C SER A 51 -8.18 5.46 -4.44
N GLY A 52 -7.00 6.04 -4.66
CA GLY A 52 -6.90 7.31 -5.37
C GLY A 52 -7.44 7.18 -6.80
N GLU A 53 -8.19 8.16 -7.31
CA GLU A 53 -8.89 8.09 -8.60
C GLU A 53 -7.98 7.83 -9.84
N ASN A 54 -6.65 7.80 -9.67
CA ASN A 54 -5.68 7.64 -10.76
C ASN A 54 -4.52 6.67 -10.45
N SER A 55 -4.61 5.85 -9.40
CA SER A 55 -3.58 4.85 -9.11
C SER A 55 -3.85 3.58 -9.93
N MET A 56 -2.95 3.24 -10.86
CA MET A 56 -3.03 2.00 -11.64
C MET A 56 -1.91 1.05 -11.23
N MET A 57 -2.25 -0.21 -10.94
CA MET A 57 -1.25 -1.23 -10.65
C MET A 57 -0.40 -1.46 -11.90
N SER A 58 0.91 -1.56 -11.74
CA SER A 58 1.73 -1.99 -12.85
C SER A 58 1.42 -3.44 -13.20
N ILE A 59 1.61 -3.78 -14.48
CA ILE A 59 1.36 -5.13 -14.97
C ILE A 59 2.18 -6.18 -14.20
N TYR A 60 3.39 -5.83 -13.78
CA TYR A 60 4.24 -6.66 -12.94
C TYR A 60 3.58 -6.98 -11.61
N GLN A 61 3.04 -5.96 -10.93
CA GLN A 61 2.36 -6.14 -9.67
C GLN A 61 1.10 -7.02 -9.83
N VAL A 62 0.29 -6.76 -10.86
CA VAL A 62 -0.90 -7.58 -11.14
C VAL A 62 -0.50 -9.05 -11.32
N PHE A 63 0.50 -9.32 -12.17
CA PHE A 63 0.98 -10.70 -12.37
C PHE A 63 1.51 -11.31 -11.08
N SER A 64 2.27 -10.56 -10.27
CA SER A 64 2.77 -11.04 -9.00
C SER A 64 1.64 -11.40 -8.03
N GLN A 65 0.62 -10.56 -7.89
CA GLN A 65 -0.55 -10.86 -7.05
C GLN A 65 -1.27 -12.11 -7.55
N LEU A 66 -1.54 -12.23 -8.85
CA LEU A 66 -2.22 -13.38 -9.46
C LEU A 66 -1.50 -14.71 -9.20
N ARG A 67 -0.16 -14.72 -9.25
CA ARG A 67 0.65 -15.91 -8.96
C ARG A 67 0.53 -16.40 -7.52
N THR A 68 0.22 -15.52 -6.58
CA THR A 68 0.04 -15.91 -5.19
C THR A 68 -1.36 -16.47 -4.91
N LEU A 69 -2.32 -16.30 -5.82
CA LEU A 69 -3.68 -16.82 -5.65
C LEU A 69 -3.77 -18.33 -5.88
N VAL A 70 -3.07 -18.82 -6.91
CA VAL A 70 -3.06 -20.23 -7.29
C VAL A 70 -1.64 -20.60 -7.70
N ASN A 71 -1.11 -21.67 -7.09
CA ASN A 71 0.22 -22.17 -7.41
C ASN A 71 0.36 -22.48 -8.91
N ILE A 72 1.44 -21.99 -9.50
CA ILE A 72 1.80 -22.30 -10.88
C ILE A 72 2.24 -23.77 -10.96
N PRO A 73 1.73 -24.56 -11.90
CA PRO A 73 2.25 -25.90 -12.16
C PRO A 73 3.75 -25.87 -12.49
N LYS A 74 4.53 -26.79 -11.93
CA LYS A 74 5.99 -26.83 -12.07
C LYS A 74 6.44 -26.91 -13.54
N GLU A 75 5.63 -27.56 -14.36
CA GLU A 75 5.85 -27.79 -15.78
C GLU A 75 5.85 -26.48 -16.59
N ILE A 76 5.08 -25.48 -16.15
CA ILE A 76 4.98 -24.17 -16.80
C ILE A 76 5.66 -23.04 -16.02
N GLU A 77 6.21 -23.32 -14.84
CA GLU A 77 6.89 -22.33 -13.99
C GLU A 77 8.03 -21.60 -14.73
N SER A 78 8.73 -22.32 -15.62
CA SER A 78 9.82 -21.76 -16.44
C SER A 78 9.39 -20.61 -17.36
N ILE A 79 8.12 -20.57 -17.80
CA ILE A 79 7.55 -19.48 -18.62
C ILE A 79 7.56 -18.15 -17.85
N PHE A 80 7.56 -18.24 -16.53
CA PHE A 80 7.38 -17.13 -15.61
C PHE A 80 8.69 -16.65 -14.95
N THR A 81 9.84 -17.22 -15.34
CA THR A 81 11.16 -17.02 -14.72
C THR A 81 11.69 -15.59 -14.70
N ASN A 82 11.23 -14.71 -15.60
CA ASN A 82 11.64 -13.31 -15.63
C ASN A 82 10.77 -12.35 -14.80
N ALA A 83 9.75 -12.87 -14.12
CA ALA A 83 8.80 -12.02 -13.41
C ALA A 83 9.10 -12.00 -11.91
N GLY A 84 10.09 -11.16 -11.59
CA GLY A 84 10.12 -10.34 -10.39
C GLY A 84 10.29 -11.05 -9.05
N GLU A 85 10.25 -10.20 -8.01
CA GLU A 85 10.35 -10.54 -6.59
C GLU A 85 9.40 -11.67 -6.19
N LYS A 86 9.73 -12.40 -5.12
CA LYS A 86 8.88 -13.48 -4.61
C LYS A 86 7.78 -12.87 -3.75
N TRP A 87 6.60 -12.69 -4.32
CA TRP A 87 5.43 -12.23 -3.58
C TRP A 87 4.83 -13.34 -2.73
N THR A 88 4.35 -12.99 -1.53
CA THR A 88 3.56 -13.89 -0.69
C THR A 88 2.25 -13.23 -0.28
N ILE A 89 1.23 -14.06 -0.11
CA ILE A 89 -0.09 -13.65 0.37
C ILE A 89 -0.25 -14.08 1.83
N LYS A 90 -0.63 -13.13 2.69
CA LYS A 90 -1.04 -13.38 4.07
C LYS A 90 -2.53 -13.12 4.18
N LYS A 91 -3.23 -13.96 4.95
CA LYS A 91 -4.65 -13.82 5.25
C LYS A 91 -4.84 -13.74 6.76
N LYS A 92 -5.64 -12.79 7.22
CA LYS A 92 -6.11 -12.70 8.60
C LYS A 92 -7.63 -12.69 8.61
N ILE A 93 -8.22 -13.63 9.35
CA ILE A 93 -9.66 -13.79 9.46
C ILE A 93 -10.14 -13.07 10.72
N PHE A 94 -11.23 -12.33 10.60
CA PHE A 94 -11.92 -11.67 11.69
C PHE A 94 -13.32 -12.27 11.86
N PRO A 95 -13.79 -12.44 13.11
CA PRO A 95 -15.04 -13.12 13.38
C PRO A 95 -16.24 -12.30 12.87
N ASN A 96 -17.37 -12.99 12.67
CA ASN A 96 -18.62 -12.38 12.20
C ASN A 96 -19.08 -11.16 13.03
N ALA A 97 -18.77 -11.10 14.33
CA ALA A 97 -19.07 -9.92 15.15
C ALA A 97 -18.41 -8.62 14.63
N VAL A 98 -17.19 -8.71 14.06
CA VAL A 98 -16.50 -7.56 13.45
C VAL A 98 -17.20 -7.15 12.15
N LYS A 99 -17.64 -8.13 11.35
CA LYS A 99 -18.43 -7.91 10.13
C LYS A 99 -19.75 -7.20 10.43
N GLU A 100 -20.50 -7.68 11.41
CA GLU A 100 -21.78 -7.09 11.83
C GLU A 100 -21.61 -5.67 12.35
N GLU A 101 -20.58 -5.43 13.17
CA GLU A 101 -20.27 -4.10 13.65
C GLU A 101 -19.89 -3.16 12.50
N LEU A 102 -19.13 -3.66 11.53
CA LEU A 102 -18.74 -2.86 10.37
C LEU A 102 -19.97 -2.45 9.54
N HIS A 103 -20.90 -3.38 9.31
CA HIS A 103 -22.18 -3.10 8.64
C HIS A 103 -23.03 -2.11 9.43
N ARG A 104 -23.05 -2.20 10.77
CA ARG A 104 -23.77 -1.26 11.63
C ARG A 104 -23.23 0.17 11.47
N VAL A 105 -21.91 0.33 11.55
CA VAL A 105 -21.25 1.64 11.45
C VAL A 105 -21.28 2.18 10.02
N SER A 106 -21.24 1.31 9.01
CA SER A 106 -21.28 1.70 7.59
C SER A 106 -22.60 2.36 7.16
N LYS A 107 -23.64 2.30 8.01
CA LYS A 107 -24.88 3.08 7.83
C LYS A 107 -24.66 4.59 7.97
N TYR A 108 -23.60 5.01 8.65
CA TYR A 108 -23.32 6.42 8.95
C TYR A 108 -22.27 7.02 8.01
N SER A 109 -21.33 6.22 7.51
CA SER A 109 -20.29 6.66 6.57
C SER A 109 -19.68 5.47 5.84
N SER A 110 -18.97 5.73 4.75
CA SER A 110 -18.24 4.67 4.03
C SER A 110 -17.16 4.04 4.91
N PHE A 111 -16.84 2.78 4.65
CA PHE A 111 -15.74 2.08 5.29
C PHE A 111 -14.43 2.88 5.23
N GLY A 112 -14.10 3.36 4.02
CA GLY A 112 -12.85 4.10 3.78
C GLY A 112 -12.76 5.37 4.62
N GLU A 113 -13.87 6.09 4.78
CA GLU A 113 -13.92 7.28 5.63
C GLU A 113 -13.78 6.92 7.12
N ILE A 114 -14.45 5.87 7.60
CA ILE A 114 -14.32 5.43 9.00
C ILE A 114 -12.87 5.04 9.31
N PHE A 115 -12.23 4.29 8.41
CA PHE A 115 -10.83 3.89 8.56
C PHE A 115 -9.88 5.09 8.45
N PHE A 116 -10.17 6.05 7.56
CA PHE A 116 -9.43 7.32 7.48
C PHE A 116 -9.50 8.09 8.80
N LEU A 117 -10.69 8.27 9.37
CA LEU A 117 -10.88 8.93 10.66
C LEU A 117 -10.14 8.20 11.78
N TYR A 118 -10.20 6.87 11.81
CA TYR A 118 -9.41 6.07 12.74
C TYR A 118 -7.92 6.41 12.65
N LYS A 119 -7.34 6.38 11.43
CA LYS A 119 -5.92 6.70 11.20
C LYS A 119 -5.54 8.11 11.64
N LYS A 120 -6.45 9.10 11.57
CA LYS A 120 -6.15 10.49 11.95
C LYS A 120 -6.38 10.81 13.42
N PHE A 121 -7.36 10.20 14.08
CA PHE A 121 -7.61 10.44 15.50
C PHE A 121 -6.69 9.63 16.42
N GLN A 122 -6.30 8.43 16.03
CA GLN A 122 -5.45 7.57 16.86
C GLN A 122 -4.07 8.16 17.23
N PRO A 123 -3.32 8.79 16.31
CA PRO A 123 -2.05 9.46 16.65
C PRO A 123 -2.19 10.59 17.67
N LEU A 124 -3.39 11.16 17.80
CA LEU A 124 -3.71 12.23 18.75
C LEU A 124 -4.19 11.68 20.11
N SER A 125 -4.48 10.38 20.19
CA SER A 125 -4.92 9.71 21.42
C SER A 125 -3.80 9.66 22.45
N PRO A 126 -4.09 9.83 23.75
CA PRO A 126 -3.10 9.64 24.81
C PRO A 126 -2.66 8.17 24.95
N ARG A 127 -3.46 7.22 24.46
CA ARG A 127 -3.11 5.79 24.46
C ARG A 127 -2.58 5.40 23.09
N MET A 128 -1.34 4.90 23.05
CA MET A 128 -0.74 4.44 21.80
C MET A 128 -1.33 3.10 21.37
N SER A 129 -1.96 3.07 20.20
CA SER A 129 -2.43 1.84 19.57
C SER A 129 -1.26 0.97 19.09
N LYS A 130 -1.55 -0.29 18.76
CA LYS A 130 -0.54 -1.24 18.28
C LYS A 130 0.12 -0.76 16.99
N TYR A 131 -0.67 -0.21 16.05
CA TYR A 131 -0.11 0.26 14.78
C TYR A 131 0.74 1.54 14.96
N ILE A 132 0.44 2.40 15.94
CA ILE A 132 1.27 3.59 16.24
C ILE A 132 2.63 3.18 16.78
N LEU A 133 2.69 2.16 17.65
CA LEU A 133 3.96 1.59 18.11
C LEU A 133 4.75 0.99 16.94
N HIS A 134 4.05 0.39 15.97
CA HIS A 134 4.66 -0.17 14.76
C HIS A 134 5.21 0.93 13.83
N LEU A 135 4.44 2.00 13.63
CA LEU A 135 4.83 3.20 12.88
C LEU A 135 6.12 3.80 13.45
N LYS A 136 6.16 4.02 14.78
CA LYS A 136 7.34 4.58 15.46
C LYS A 136 8.58 3.73 15.26
N LYS A 137 8.47 2.41 15.33
CA LYS A 137 9.59 1.50 15.05
C LYS A 137 10.10 1.64 13.61
N ALA A 138 9.19 1.76 12.64
CA ALA A 138 9.57 1.97 11.25
C ALA A 138 10.31 3.32 11.07
N GLN A 139 9.80 4.38 11.69
CA GLN A 139 10.43 5.71 11.69
C GLN A 139 11.82 5.68 12.35
N GLU A 140 11.94 5.08 13.53
CA GLU A 140 13.21 4.92 14.26
C GLU A 140 14.27 4.22 13.39
N ILE A 141 13.90 3.19 12.61
CA ILE A 141 14.84 2.51 11.71
C ILE A 141 15.33 3.45 10.61
N ILE A 142 14.45 4.29 10.03
CA ILE A 142 14.80 5.27 9.00
C ILE A 142 15.71 6.34 9.59
N GLU A 143 15.34 6.89 10.75
CA GLU A 143 16.08 7.93 11.45
C GLU A 143 17.48 7.46 11.85
N ASN A 144 17.60 6.25 12.39
CA ASN A 144 18.89 5.67 12.77
C ASN A 144 19.80 5.47 11.56
N LYS A 145 19.26 5.17 10.38
CA LYS A 145 20.03 5.07 9.13
C LYS A 145 20.40 6.45 8.57
N HIS A 146 19.53 7.45 8.75
CA HIS A 146 19.71 8.82 8.26
C HIS A 146 20.90 9.55 8.93
N GLY A 147 21.09 9.36 10.24
CA GLY A 147 22.14 10.07 11.00
C GLY A 147 21.95 11.59 11.03
N VAL A 148 23.04 12.36 11.10
CA VAL A 148 23.01 13.83 10.98
C VAL A 148 23.05 14.18 9.49
N CYS A 149 21.88 14.47 8.90
CA CYS A 149 21.66 14.64 7.45
C CYS A 149 22.82 15.32 6.69
N GLN A 150 23.67 14.52 6.05
CA GLN A 150 24.64 14.94 5.01
C GLN A 150 24.20 14.50 3.61
N CYS A 151 22.89 14.29 3.42
CA CYS A 151 22.36 13.85 2.13
C CYS A 151 22.70 14.86 1.02
N SER A 152 23.16 14.34 -0.11
CA SER A 152 23.39 15.11 -1.33
C SER A 152 22.13 15.29 -2.16
N LEU A 153 20.97 14.79 -1.71
CA LEU A 153 19.70 14.87 -2.44
C LEU A 153 18.67 15.68 -1.68
N ILE A 154 17.99 16.57 -2.40
CA ILE A 154 16.84 17.31 -1.89
C ILE A 154 15.68 17.27 -2.89
N LEU A 155 14.46 17.29 -2.37
CA LEU A 155 13.24 17.38 -3.16
C LEU A 155 12.89 18.84 -3.41
N ILE A 156 12.90 19.27 -4.67
CA ILE A 156 12.48 20.63 -5.05
C ILE A 156 11.24 20.61 -5.91
N LYS A 157 10.42 21.66 -5.78
CA LYS A 157 9.30 21.91 -6.69
C LYS A 157 9.84 22.52 -7.98
N ALA A 158 9.60 21.86 -9.12
CA ALA A 158 9.98 22.31 -10.45
C ALA A 158 8.71 22.43 -11.32
N GLY A 159 8.14 23.63 -11.36
CA GLY A 159 6.84 23.86 -12.02
C GLY A 159 5.70 23.14 -11.31
N TRP A 160 5.04 22.21 -12.00
CA TRP A 160 3.91 21.43 -11.51
C TRP A 160 4.32 20.10 -10.86
N SER A 161 5.60 19.72 -10.92
CA SER A 161 6.10 18.47 -10.36
C SER A 161 7.17 18.70 -9.29
N TYR A 162 7.49 17.64 -8.56
CA TYR A 162 8.62 17.60 -7.66
C TYR A 162 9.74 16.76 -8.29
N ARG A 163 11.00 17.18 -8.10
CA ARG A 163 12.17 16.45 -8.59
C ARG A 163 13.26 16.40 -7.54
N TRP A 164 13.97 15.27 -7.51
CA TRP A 164 15.19 15.13 -6.74
C TRP A 164 16.34 15.82 -7.49
N ILE A 165 17.10 16.64 -6.78
CA ILE A 165 18.32 17.24 -7.32
C ILE A 165 19.50 16.96 -6.40
N GLU A 166 20.67 16.81 -7.00
CA GLU A 166 21.91 16.74 -6.28
C GLU A 166 22.34 18.13 -5.82
N ILE A 167 22.79 18.22 -4.57
CA ILE A 167 23.38 19.40 -3.95
C ILE A 167 24.60 18.97 -3.14
N SER A 168 25.55 19.88 -2.94
CA SER A 168 26.59 19.66 -1.94
C SER A 168 25.95 19.67 -0.54
N PRO A 169 26.34 18.79 0.39
CA PRO A 169 25.77 18.77 1.74
C PRO A 169 25.87 20.11 2.49
N GLY A 170 26.89 20.92 2.19
CA GLY A 170 27.07 22.27 2.75
C GLY A 170 26.20 23.37 2.11
N ASP A 171 25.60 23.09 0.95
CA ASP A 171 24.84 24.07 0.15
C ASP A 171 23.32 23.97 0.39
N ARG A 172 22.88 23.20 1.40
CA ARG A 172 21.45 22.94 1.66
C ARG A 172 20.72 24.27 1.89
N PRO A 173 19.86 24.71 0.96
CA PRO A 173 19.25 26.01 1.03
C PRO A 173 18.02 25.93 1.94
N TYR A 174 18.23 26.28 3.22
CA TYR A 174 17.18 26.59 4.20
C TYR A 174 16.32 25.41 4.70
N TYR A 175 15.58 25.69 5.78
CA TYR A 175 14.54 24.81 6.34
C TYR A 175 13.37 24.66 5.36
N GLY A 176 12.85 23.43 5.22
CA GLY A 176 11.62 23.13 4.46
C GLY A 176 11.80 22.35 3.14
N LEU A 177 13.03 22.05 2.74
CA LEU A 177 13.31 21.08 1.67
C LEU A 177 13.59 19.72 2.29
N PHE A 178 12.93 18.67 1.81
CA PHE A 178 13.09 17.32 2.34
C PHE A 178 14.26 16.60 1.68
N CYS A 179 15.14 16.00 2.47
CA CYS A 179 15.97 14.90 1.98
C CYS A 179 15.11 13.63 1.80
N PRO A 180 15.61 12.57 1.13
CA PRO A 180 14.87 11.32 0.94
C PRO A 180 14.33 10.71 2.24
N TYR A 181 15.15 10.69 3.30
CA TYR A 181 14.80 10.13 4.60
C TYR A 181 13.69 10.94 5.28
N GLU A 182 13.84 12.27 5.33
CA GLU A 182 12.84 13.17 5.90
C GLU A 182 11.51 13.11 5.11
N LYS A 183 11.56 12.95 3.78
CA LYS A 183 10.35 12.80 2.95
C LYS A 183 9.56 11.56 3.36
N ILE A 184 10.24 10.42 3.55
CA ILE A 184 9.59 9.16 3.95
C ILE A 184 8.98 9.28 5.34
N ILE A 185 9.72 9.87 6.30
CA ILE A 185 9.19 10.10 7.66
C ILE A 185 7.95 11.00 7.59
N ASN A 186 8.01 12.09 6.81
CA ASN A 186 6.89 12.99 6.64
C ASN A 186 5.67 12.28 6.03
N ASP A 187 5.86 11.40 5.04
CA ASP A 187 4.76 10.65 4.43
C ASP A 187 4.14 9.63 5.39
N LEU A 188 4.98 8.94 6.19
CA LEU A 188 4.53 8.07 7.26
C LEU A 188 3.65 8.82 8.28
N GLU A 189 4.07 10.04 8.65
CA GLU A 189 3.28 10.93 9.52
C GLU A 189 2.00 11.42 8.86
N LEU A 190 2.05 11.75 7.56
CA LEU A 190 0.88 12.21 6.82
C LEU A 190 -0.21 11.16 6.75
N ASP A 191 0.13 9.89 6.54
CA ASP A 191 -0.86 8.84 6.28
C ASP A 191 -1.32 8.12 7.55
N TRP A 192 -0.39 7.78 8.46
CA TRP A 192 -0.68 6.99 9.66
C TRP A 192 -0.38 7.70 10.98
N GLY A 193 0.31 8.84 10.96
CA GLY A 193 0.79 9.53 12.15
C GLY A 193 0.19 10.93 12.40
N ARG A 194 1.01 11.77 13.03
CA ARG A 194 0.73 13.16 13.41
C ARG A 194 0.71 14.07 12.19
N TYR A 195 -0.43 14.08 11.50
CA TYR A 195 -0.66 14.97 10.36
C TYR A 195 -0.44 16.46 10.70
N ASP A 196 -0.64 16.85 11.96
CA ASP A 196 -0.50 18.23 12.44
C ASP A 196 0.97 18.68 12.50
N VAL A 197 1.90 17.74 12.57
CA VAL A 197 3.35 17.99 12.49
C VAL A 197 3.83 17.96 11.04
N ALA A 198 3.28 17.06 10.22
CA ALA A 198 3.71 16.86 8.83
C ALA A 198 3.12 17.87 7.82
N LEU A 199 1.96 18.47 8.15
CA LEU A 199 1.33 19.49 7.31
C LEU A 199 1.73 20.90 7.72
N SER A 200 1.64 21.84 6.77
CA SER A 200 1.64 23.26 7.12
C SER A 200 0.45 23.60 8.02
N ARG A 201 0.61 24.59 8.91
CA ARG A 201 -0.43 24.99 9.87
C ARG A 201 -1.82 25.18 9.25
N GLN A 202 -1.90 25.82 8.08
CA GLN A 202 -3.17 26.03 7.37
C GLN A 202 -3.79 24.70 6.91
N ARG A 203 -2.99 23.78 6.37
CA ARG A 203 -3.48 22.47 5.91
C ARG A 203 -3.88 21.59 7.08
N ALA A 204 -3.10 21.59 8.15
CA ALA A 204 -3.43 20.88 9.39
C ALA A 204 -4.77 21.36 9.96
N PHE A 205 -4.98 22.68 10.03
CA PHE A 205 -6.25 23.27 10.49
C PHE A 205 -7.43 22.88 9.60
N ASN A 206 -7.28 22.96 8.27
CA ASN A 206 -8.35 22.57 7.35
C ASN A 206 -8.71 21.08 7.50
N LEU A 207 -7.71 20.21 7.65
CA LEU A 207 -7.93 18.79 7.90
C LEU A 207 -8.60 18.56 9.27
N GLU A 208 -8.16 19.23 10.32
CA GLU A 208 -8.79 19.17 11.64
C GLU A 208 -10.27 19.56 11.59
N CYS A 209 -10.63 20.66 10.91
CA CYS A 209 -12.03 21.04 10.70
C CYS A 209 -12.84 19.95 10.00
N TYR A 210 -12.28 19.32 8.96
CA TYR A 210 -12.91 18.21 8.26
C TYR A 210 -13.12 17.01 9.19
N LEU A 211 -12.09 16.58 9.92
CA LEU A 211 -12.16 15.44 10.84
C LEU A 211 -13.23 15.65 11.91
N HIS A 212 -13.37 16.86 12.45
CA HIS A 212 -14.42 17.18 13.41
C HIS A 212 -15.82 17.15 12.82
N ALA A 213 -15.99 17.65 11.58
CA ALA A 213 -17.27 17.58 10.89
C ALA A 213 -17.66 16.12 10.62
N SER A 214 -16.73 15.31 10.08
CA SER A 214 -16.95 13.88 9.82
C SER A 214 -17.25 13.10 11.10
N ALA A 215 -16.48 13.31 12.18
CA ALA A 215 -16.72 12.65 13.47
C ALA A 215 -18.08 13.02 14.08
N ALA A 216 -18.53 14.26 13.89
CA ALA A 216 -19.85 14.70 14.36
C ALA A 216 -20.99 14.01 13.61
N ILE A 217 -20.84 13.76 12.30
CA ILE A 217 -21.83 13.05 11.47
C ILE A 217 -22.01 11.61 11.95
N ILE A 218 -20.92 10.94 12.33
CA ILE A 218 -20.93 9.53 12.76
C ILE A 218 -20.98 9.36 14.28
N LYS A 219 -21.28 10.42 15.03
CA LYS A 219 -21.31 10.39 16.50
C LYS A 219 -22.23 9.29 17.03
N ASP A 220 -23.39 9.11 16.41
CA ASP A 220 -24.39 8.13 16.81
C ASP A 220 -23.97 6.68 16.49
N ALA A 221 -22.86 6.49 15.77
CA ALA A 221 -22.27 5.17 15.58
C ALA A 221 -21.50 4.68 16.83
N GLU A 222 -21.25 5.54 17.82
CA GLU A 222 -20.60 5.20 19.12
C GLU A 222 -19.18 4.61 19.01
N ILE A 223 -18.53 4.79 17.85
CA ILE A 223 -17.12 4.40 17.62
C ILE A 223 -16.11 5.50 17.96
N PHE A 224 -16.58 6.72 18.24
CA PHE A 224 -15.78 7.83 18.71
C PHE A 224 -16.34 8.40 20.02
N ASN A 225 -15.47 8.57 21.01
CA ASN A 225 -15.79 9.21 22.28
C ASN A 225 -15.46 10.71 22.19
N LYS A 226 -16.43 11.55 22.57
CA LYS A 226 -16.22 12.99 22.67
C LYS A 226 -15.51 13.32 23.99
N VAL A 227 -14.29 13.86 23.92
CA VAL A 227 -13.49 14.21 25.10
C VAL A 227 -13.65 15.70 25.47
N SER A 228 -13.84 16.55 24.47
CA SER A 228 -14.09 17.98 24.67
C SER A 228 -15.04 18.53 23.61
N THR A 229 -15.37 19.82 23.68
CA THR A 229 -16.18 20.50 22.65
C THR A 229 -15.59 20.35 21.25
N THR A 230 -14.26 20.24 21.14
CA THR A 230 -13.50 20.22 19.89
C THR A 230 -12.60 18.98 19.79
N HIS A 231 -12.89 17.88 20.50
CA HIS A 231 -12.01 16.71 20.45
C HIS A 231 -12.78 15.39 20.55
N TYR A 232 -12.46 14.50 19.61
CA TYR A 232 -12.94 13.12 19.57
C TYR A 232 -11.74 12.19 19.64
N ILE A 233 -11.92 11.06 20.30
CA ILE A 233 -10.96 9.95 20.32
C ILE A 233 -11.67 8.69 19.86
N TRP A 234 -10.92 7.78 19.24
CA TRP A 234 -11.44 6.47 18.92
C TRP A 234 -11.87 5.70 20.18
N ASN A 235 -12.96 4.96 20.10
CA ASN A 235 -13.37 4.04 21.14
C ASN A 235 -12.54 2.75 21.06
N GLU A 236 -11.49 2.64 21.90
CA GLU A 236 -10.61 1.46 21.94
C GLU A 236 -11.34 0.15 22.21
N GLU A 237 -12.49 0.19 22.88
CA GLU A 237 -13.30 -0.99 23.17
C GLU A 237 -14.13 -1.47 21.97
N SER A 238 -14.13 -0.71 20.86
CA SER A 238 -14.76 -1.14 19.62
C SER A 238 -14.13 -2.44 19.12
N VAL A 239 -14.97 -3.39 18.68
CA VAL A 239 -14.51 -4.63 18.05
C VAL A 239 -13.79 -4.39 16.72
N LEU A 240 -13.94 -3.21 16.11
CA LEU A 240 -13.22 -2.81 14.89
C LEU A 240 -11.75 -2.43 15.17
N THR A 241 -11.38 -2.19 16.42
CA THR A 241 -10.03 -1.74 16.79
C THR A 241 -8.94 -2.71 16.29
N GLU A 242 -9.15 -4.03 16.42
CA GLU A 242 -8.16 -5.01 15.97
C GLU A 242 -8.04 -5.06 14.46
N LEU A 243 -9.17 -4.96 13.74
CA LEU A 243 -9.22 -4.89 12.29
C LEU A 243 -8.41 -3.70 11.79
N PHE A 244 -8.71 -2.49 12.29
CA PHE A 244 -8.06 -1.28 11.83
C PHE A 244 -6.57 -1.22 12.20
N ASN A 245 -6.18 -1.73 13.37
CA ASN A 245 -4.77 -1.90 13.70
C ASN A 245 -4.05 -2.82 12.71
N ALA A 246 -4.66 -3.94 12.32
CA ALA A 246 -4.06 -4.88 11.38
C ALA A 246 -3.94 -4.28 9.97
N MET A 247 -4.97 -3.57 9.52
CA MET A 247 -4.97 -2.88 8.23
C MET A 247 -3.90 -1.81 8.15
N ALA A 248 -3.87 -0.89 9.13
CA ALA A 248 -2.85 0.15 9.21
C ALA A 248 -1.44 -0.44 9.33
N GLY A 249 -1.28 -1.53 10.11
CA GLY A 249 -0.01 -2.25 10.20
C GLY A 249 0.48 -2.79 8.85
N CYS A 250 -0.41 -3.40 8.06
CA CYS A 250 -0.06 -3.91 6.73
C CYS A 250 0.29 -2.77 5.75
N GLU A 251 -0.46 -1.66 5.77
CA GLU A 251 -0.15 -0.48 4.95
C GLU A 251 1.23 0.10 5.31
N ILE A 252 1.55 0.21 6.61
CA ILE A 252 2.85 0.69 7.11
C ILE A 252 3.97 -0.26 6.69
N ASP A 253 3.80 -1.57 6.86
CA ASP A 253 4.80 -2.58 6.48
C ASP A 253 5.18 -2.48 5.01
N GLU A 254 4.18 -2.32 4.15
CA GLU A 254 4.36 -2.20 2.72
C GLU A 254 5.08 -0.90 2.35
N TYR A 255 4.57 0.22 2.86
CA TYR A 255 5.16 1.52 2.64
C TYR A 255 6.62 1.57 3.11
N PHE A 256 6.89 1.04 4.30
CA PHE A 256 8.22 1.00 4.90
C PHE A 256 9.18 0.14 4.07
N ARG A 257 8.75 -1.03 3.60
CA ARG A 257 9.58 -1.90 2.75
C ARG A 257 9.97 -1.19 1.45
N ASN A 258 9.00 -0.61 0.76
CA ASN A 258 9.22 0.11 -0.51
C ASN A 258 10.16 1.30 -0.31
N SER A 259 9.92 2.05 0.76
CA SER A 259 10.76 3.17 1.15
C SER A 259 12.20 2.74 1.44
N LYS A 260 12.41 1.62 2.13
CA LYS A 260 13.73 1.07 2.44
C LYS A 260 14.46 0.60 1.18
N ALA A 261 13.76 -0.07 0.27
CA ALA A 261 14.32 -0.49 -1.02
C ALA A 261 14.77 0.73 -1.84
N TRP A 262 13.90 1.74 -1.96
CA TRP A 262 14.21 2.99 -2.65
C TRP A 262 15.38 3.76 -2.02
N LEU A 263 15.43 3.86 -0.68
CA LEU A 263 16.57 4.46 0.01
C LEU A 263 17.87 3.70 -0.25
N THR A 264 17.83 2.38 -0.34
CA THR A 264 19.02 1.57 -0.66
C THR A 264 19.52 1.85 -2.07
N LEU A 265 18.61 2.03 -3.04
CA LEU A 265 19.01 2.45 -4.40
C LEU A 265 19.67 3.83 -4.41
N ILE A 266 19.16 4.77 -3.60
CA ILE A 266 19.78 6.09 -3.43
C ILE A 266 21.18 5.98 -2.83
N ASP A 267 21.34 5.19 -1.77
CA ASP A 267 22.63 5.00 -1.11
C ASP A 267 23.66 4.36 -2.07
N ASP A 268 23.21 3.53 -3.01
CA ASP A 268 24.01 2.95 -4.10
C ASP A 268 24.30 3.95 -5.25
N GLY A 269 23.90 5.22 -5.12
CA GLY A 269 24.11 6.28 -6.10
C GLY A 269 23.16 6.23 -7.31
N LYS A 270 22.06 5.47 -7.23
CA LYS A 270 21.08 5.39 -8.32
C LYS A 270 20.00 6.46 -8.12
N LEU A 271 20.04 7.48 -8.98
CA LEU A 271 18.96 8.46 -9.10
C LEU A 271 17.75 7.80 -9.77
N THR A 272 16.84 7.31 -8.94
CA THR A 272 15.56 6.77 -9.39
C THR A 272 14.45 7.69 -8.92
N ALA A 273 13.48 7.96 -9.80
CA ALA A 273 12.18 8.39 -9.32
C ALA A 273 11.70 7.37 -8.28
N ARG A 274 11.01 7.83 -7.23
CA ARG A 274 10.43 6.92 -6.24
C ARG A 274 9.72 5.79 -6.98
N THR A 275 10.15 4.56 -6.69
CA THR A 275 9.58 3.36 -7.30
C THR A 275 8.08 3.35 -7.08
N GLU A 276 7.36 2.81 -8.06
CA GLU A 276 5.90 2.62 -8.00
C GLU A 276 5.52 2.13 -6.60
N ASP A 277 4.74 2.94 -5.88
CA ASP A 277 4.20 2.50 -4.60
C ASP A 277 3.37 1.23 -4.87
N HIS A 278 3.59 0.18 -4.09
CA HIS A 278 2.78 -1.03 -4.20
C HIS A 278 1.35 -0.73 -3.72
N ILE A 279 0.51 -0.25 -4.63
CA ILE A 279 -0.89 0.13 -4.39
C ILE A 279 -1.78 -1.12 -4.30
N HIS A 280 -2.94 -1.10 -3.65
CA HIS A 280 -3.84 -2.27 -3.57
C HIS A 280 -3.21 -3.58 -3.04
N CYS A 281 -2.16 -3.48 -2.21
CA CYS A 281 -1.54 -4.63 -1.55
C CYS A 281 -2.27 -5.09 -0.29
N VAL A 282 -3.21 -4.29 0.21
CA VAL A 282 -4.07 -4.66 1.33
C VAL A 282 -5.51 -4.62 0.84
N ARG A 283 -6.25 -5.71 1.04
CA ARG A 283 -7.67 -5.80 0.68
C ARG A 283 -8.47 -6.36 1.82
N LEU A 284 -9.63 -5.81 2.06
CA LEU A 284 -10.59 -6.31 3.02
C LEU A 284 -11.77 -6.92 2.27
N LEU A 285 -12.05 -8.18 2.59
CA LEU A 285 -13.10 -8.96 1.98
C LEU A 285 -14.17 -9.33 2.99
N GLU A 286 -15.40 -9.39 2.52
CA GLU A 286 -16.51 -10.02 3.20
C GLU A 286 -16.60 -11.51 2.82
N SER A 287 -16.85 -12.36 3.81
CA SER A 287 -17.09 -13.80 3.64
C SER A 287 -18.30 -14.23 4.47
N GLU A 288 -18.74 -15.48 4.31
CA GLU A 288 -19.84 -16.05 5.10
C GLU A 288 -19.51 -16.08 6.60
N ASP A 289 -18.25 -16.38 6.95
CA ASP A 289 -17.80 -16.56 8.35
C ASP A 289 -17.31 -15.27 9.03
N GLY A 290 -17.22 -14.16 8.29
CA GLY A 290 -16.73 -12.88 8.81
C GLY A 290 -15.97 -12.06 7.77
N LEU A 291 -14.91 -11.36 8.20
CA LEU A 291 -14.06 -10.57 7.30
C LEU A 291 -12.70 -11.24 7.10
N VAL A 292 -12.13 -11.08 5.90
CA VAL A 292 -10.79 -11.55 5.57
C VAL A 292 -9.95 -10.38 5.10
N LEU A 293 -8.90 -10.07 5.86
CA LEU A 293 -7.86 -9.14 5.43
C LEU A 293 -6.81 -9.91 4.65
N ILE A 294 -6.65 -9.56 3.38
CA ILE A 294 -5.58 -10.06 2.52
C ILE A 294 -4.46 -9.02 2.46
N TYR A 295 -3.23 -9.48 2.64
CA TYR A 295 -2.03 -8.67 2.51
C TYR A 295 -1.01 -9.36 1.60
N TRP A 296 -0.69 -8.72 0.49
CA TRP A 296 0.40 -9.11 -0.39
C TRP A 296 1.68 -8.40 0.03
N ASN A 297 2.77 -9.17 0.16
CA ASN A 297 4.10 -8.62 0.39
C ASN A 297 5.08 -9.15 -0.66
N SER A 298 5.91 -8.26 -1.20
CA SER A 298 7.16 -8.62 -1.88
C SER A 298 8.23 -9.00 -0.86
N GLY A 299 8.97 -10.08 -1.15
CA GLY A 299 10.11 -10.57 -0.37
C GLY A 299 11.45 -10.11 -0.91
#